data_AF-A0A4V2JHM7-F1
#
_entry.id   AF-A0A4V2JHM7-F1
#
_cell.length_a   1.000
_cell.length_b   1.000
_cell.length_c   1.000
_cell.angle_alpha   90.00
_cell.angle_beta   90.00
_cell.angle_gamma   90.00
#
_symmetry.space_group_name_H-M   'P 1'
#
loop_
_entity.id
_entity.type
_entity.pdbx_description
1 polymer ?
#
loop_
_entity_poly.entity_id
_entity_poly.type
_entity_poly.pdbx_seq_one_letter_code
_entity_poly.pdbx_strand_id
1 'polypeptide(L)'
;MMYNLITTGQEIPARLAPLLAEVFDIPLGDVDVSEESDLDSRNWDAEVSCEYSAVRGDLDWSMSFYTTDAVQSRPSEEALALKVAQSFGVAVLFPGTETVPNVWRVATSQGGLTRARVTEPEDEAAELTIDAVEDSVSEFPRATVTKFPEIIKELQLPSEVTDAHLPEGISEGRREVRGLLVNWERLTVRMATGWPPSAWYPAAMYVTDLELRDQTAEVIEQLPADEQRSAREALERIDQTYRALTIEDGGENLAKAADVSVAGRAWYWHRRPPTAPWDIPGE
;
A
#
# COMPACT_ATOMS: atom_id res chain seq x y z
N MET A 1 -20.50 -10.09 -2.50
CA MET A 1 -19.20 -9.36 -2.42
C MET A 1 -19.00 -8.64 -3.76
N MET A 2 -18.33 -7.48 -3.77
CA MET A 2 -18.09 -6.71 -4.98
C MET A 2 -16.59 -6.67 -5.28
N TYR A 3 -16.23 -6.80 -6.56
CA TYR A 3 -14.86 -6.67 -7.06
C TYR A 3 -14.86 -5.66 -8.21
N ASN A 4 -13.80 -4.86 -8.31
CA ASN A 4 -13.63 -3.87 -9.37
C ASN A 4 -12.28 -4.10 -10.03
N LEU A 5 -12.28 -4.46 -11.31
CA LEU A 5 -11.07 -4.67 -12.09
C LEU A 5 -11.07 -3.76 -13.31
N ILE A 6 -9.92 -3.20 -13.66
CA ILE A 6 -9.71 -2.48 -14.93
C ILE A 6 -8.54 -3.13 -15.64
N THR A 7 -8.65 -3.46 -16.92
CA THR A 7 -7.65 -4.27 -17.62
C THR A 7 -7.29 -3.70 -18.97
N THR A 8 -6.09 -4.10 -19.43
CA THR A 8 -5.69 -4.05 -20.83
C THR A 8 -6.19 -5.29 -21.58
N GLY A 9 -6.11 -5.25 -22.90
CA GLY A 9 -6.37 -6.37 -23.79
C GLY A 9 -7.71 -6.31 -24.53
N GLN A 10 -7.73 -6.97 -25.68
CA GLN A 10 -8.91 -7.06 -26.53
C GLN A 10 -9.68 -8.35 -26.22
N GLU A 11 -11.00 -8.33 -26.45
CA GLU A 11 -11.90 -9.49 -26.34
C GLU A 11 -11.95 -10.15 -24.94
N ILE A 12 -11.54 -9.44 -23.87
CA ILE A 12 -11.59 -9.95 -22.49
C ILE A 12 -13.01 -10.33 -22.07
N PRO A 13 -14.04 -9.49 -22.27
CA PRO A 13 -15.41 -9.82 -21.82
C PRO A 13 -15.93 -11.14 -22.37
N ALA A 14 -15.65 -11.44 -23.66
CA ALA A 14 -16.11 -12.66 -24.32
C ALA A 14 -15.50 -13.95 -23.74
N ARG A 15 -14.39 -13.84 -23.00
CA ARG A 15 -13.66 -14.98 -22.42
C ARG A 15 -13.81 -15.06 -20.90
N LEU A 16 -14.55 -14.15 -20.29
CA LEU A 16 -14.60 -13.97 -18.84
C LEU A 16 -15.48 -15.03 -18.16
N ALA A 17 -16.64 -15.37 -18.74
CA ALA A 17 -17.59 -16.28 -18.08
C ALA A 17 -17.01 -17.66 -17.72
N PRO A 18 -16.26 -18.37 -18.61
CA PRO A 18 -15.61 -19.62 -18.25
C PRO A 18 -14.56 -19.48 -17.13
N LEU A 19 -13.83 -18.36 -17.11
CA LEU A 19 -12.84 -18.09 -16.07
C LEU A 19 -13.52 -17.88 -14.71
N LEU A 20 -14.60 -17.09 -14.67
CA LEU A 20 -15.32 -16.86 -13.42
C LEU A 20 -15.94 -18.16 -12.89
N ALA A 21 -16.52 -18.99 -13.76
CA ALA A 21 -17.04 -20.30 -13.38
C ALA A 21 -15.95 -21.18 -12.72
N GLU A 22 -14.73 -21.21 -13.30
CA GLU A 22 -13.59 -21.92 -12.74
C GLU A 22 -13.16 -21.34 -11.37
N VAL A 23 -13.03 -20.01 -11.29
CA VAL A 23 -12.50 -19.33 -10.09
C VAL A 23 -13.43 -19.44 -8.90
N PHE A 24 -14.73 -19.30 -9.13
CA PHE A 24 -15.75 -19.37 -8.08
C PHE A 24 -16.26 -20.79 -7.83
N ASP A 25 -15.80 -21.77 -8.61
CA ASP A 25 -16.20 -23.19 -8.53
C ASP A 25 -17.72 -23.38 -8.68
N ILE A 26 -18.29 -22.77 -9.72
CA ILE A 26 -19.73 -22.81 -10.01
C ILE A 26 -20.01 -23.23 -11.47
N PRO A 27 -21.22 -23.72 -11.78
CA PRO A 27 -21.61 -24.00 -13.16
C PRO A 27 -21.56 -22.75 -14.04
N LEU A 28 -21.15 -22.91 -15.30
CA LEU A 28 -21.12 -21.81 -16.28
C LEU A 28 -22.50 -21.15 -16.48
N GLY A 29 -23.59 -21.89 -16.30
CA GLY A 29 -24.95 -21.34 -16.40
C GLY A 29 -25.32 -20.37 -15.27
N ASP A 30 -24.57 -20.39 -14.17
CA ASP A 30 -24.75 -19.52 -13.01
C ASP A 30 -23.83 -18.30 -13.05
N VAL A 31 -23.21 -18.02 -14.21
CA VAL A 31 -22.37 -16.85 -14.48
C VAL A 31 -23.04 -15.96 -15.53
N ASP A 32 -23.24 -14.69 -15.20
CA ASP A 32 -23.69 -13.63 -16.12
C ASP A 32 -22.52 -12.68 -16.44
N VAL A 33 -22.28 -12.40 -17.71
CA VAL A 33 -21.30 -11.38 -18.14
C VAL A 33 -21.95 -10.54 -19.22
N SER A 34 -22.25 -9.28 -18.91
CA SER A 34 -23.03 -8.40 -19.77
C SER A 34 -22.44 -6.99 -19.78
N GLU A 35 -22.62 -6.28 -20.90
CA GLU A 35 -22.27 -4.86 -20.97
C GLU A 35 -23.17 -4.07 -20.01
N GLU A 36 -22.61 -3.07 -19.33
CA GLU A 36 -23.33 -2.27 -18.32
C GLU A 36 -24.65 -1.67 -18.84
N SER A 37 -24.71 -1.37 -20.14
CA SER A 37 -25.88 -0.81 -20.80
C SER A 37 -26.94 -1.84 -21.22
N ASP A 38 -26.63 -3.13 -21.25
CA ASP A 38 -27.53 -4.19 -21.72
C ASP A 38 -28.24 -4.88 -20.55
N LEU A 39 -29.37 -4.31 -20.15
CA LEU A 39 -30.20 -4.82 -19.05
C LEU A 39 -31.15 -5.95 -19.46
N ASP A 40 -31.45 -6.07 -20.75
CA ASP A 40 -32.50 -6.97 -21.25
C ASP A 40 -32.00 -8.41 -21.41
N SER A 41 -30.70 -8.61 -21.65
CA SER A 41 -30.09 -9.93 -21.82
C SER A 41 -29.62 -10.59 -20.52
N ARG A 42 -29.70 -9.88 -19.39
CA ARG A 42 -29.09 -10.30 -18.12
C ARG A 42 -29.76 -11.52 -17.51
N ASN A 43 -28.94 -12.45 -17.03
CA ASN A 43 -29.36 -13.49 -16.12
C ASN A 43 -29.36 -12.97 -14.67
N TRP A 44 -30.50 -12.44 -14.22
CA TRP A 44 -30.68 -11.92 -12.86
C TRP A 44 -30.60 -13.01 -11.77
N ASP A 45 -30.71 -14.29 -12.15
CA ASP A 45 -30.61 -15.42 -11.23
C ASP A 45 -29.18 -15.97 -11.11
N ALA A 46 -28.20 -15.39 -11.82
CA ALA A 46 -26.81 -15.82 -11.77
C ALA A 46 -26.20 -15.64 -10.37
N GLU A 47 -25.39 -16.61 -9.93
CA GLU A 47 -24.69 -16.55 -8.65
C GLU A 47 -23.50 -15.58 -8.67
N VAL A 48 -22.88 -15.43 -9.85
CA VAL A 48 -21.83 -14.46 -10.14
C VAL A 48 -22.23 -13.67 -11.37
N SER A 49 -22.26 -12.35 -11.25
CA SER A 49 -22.48 -11.45 -12.39
C SER A 49 -21.30 -10.51 -12.58
N CYS A 50 -21.03 -10.16 -13.84
CA CYS A 50 -20.05 -9.17 -14.23
C CYS A 50 -20.70 -8.14 -15.15
N GLU A 51 -20.55 -6.87 -14.80
CA GLU A 51 -20.87 -5.73 -15.65
C GLU A 51 -19.56 -5.20 -16.22
N TYR A 52 -19.51 -4.91 -17.52
CA TYR A 52 -18.33 -4.33 -18.13
C TYR A 52 -18.66 -3.14 -19.02
N SER A 53 -17.71 -2.22 -19.14
CA SER A 53 -17.76 -1.09 -20.07
C SER A 53 -16.37 -0.83 -20.66
N ALA A 54 -16.35 -0.36 -21.91
CA ALA A 54 -15.10 0.02 -22.57
C ALA A 54 -14.58 1.34 -21.98
N VAL A 55 -13.28 1.39 -21.68
CA VAL A 55 -12.60 2.62 -21.28
C VAL A 55 -11.63 3.05 -22.39
N ARG A 56 -11.23 4.32 -22.38
CA ARG A 56 -10.28 4.87 -23.35
C ARG A 56 -8.96 5.20 -22.67
N GLY A 57 -7.85 5.08 -23.40
CA GLY A 57 -6.52 5.45 -22.95
C GLY A 57 -5.58 4.25 -22.86
N ASP A 58 -4.86 4.13 -21.75
CA ASP A 58 -3.90 3.04 -21.52
C ASP A 58 -4.57 1.73 -21.06
N LEU A 59 -5.89 1.75 -20.80
CA LEU A 59 -6.71 0.62 -20.41
C LEU A 59 -7.84 0.43 -21.42
N ASP A 60 -8.39 -0.79 -21.49
CA ASP A 60 -9.41 -1.17 -22.48
C ASP A 60 -10.79 -1.44 -21.84
N TRP A 61 -10.84 -2.05 -20.66
CA TRP A 61 -12.11 -2.46 -20.03
C TRP A 61 -12.15 -2.16 -18.53
N SER A 62 -13.28 -1.63 -18.06
CA SER A 62 -13.68 -1.59 -16.65
C SER A 62 -14.70 -2.69 -16.38
N MET A 63 -14.55 -3.42 -15.27
CA MET A 63 -15.36 -4.57 -14.93
C MET A 63 -15.73 -4.56 -13.44
N SER A 64 -17.01 -4.69 -13.15
CA SER A 64 -17.57 -4.82 -11.80
C SER A 64 -18.18 -6.20 -11.61
N PHE A 65 -17.68 -6.95 -10.64
CA PHE A 65 -18.16 -8.31 -10.35
C PHE A 65 -18.97 -8.33 -9.07
N TYR A 66 -20.09 -9.03 -9.09
CA TYR A 66 -20.96 -9.21 -7.95
C TYR A 66 -21.15 -10.70 -7.69
N THR A 67 -21.03 -11.09 -6.42
CA THR A 67 -21.29 -12.46 -5.99
C THR A 67 -22.42 -12.47 -4.98
N THR A 68 -23.33 -13.43 -5.14
CA THR A 68 -24.36 -13.71 -4.14
C THR A 68 -23.77 -14.38 -2.90
N ASP A 69 -24.60 -14.56 -1.87
CA ASP A 69 -24.18 -15.26 -0.65
C ASP A 69 -24.14 -16.79 -0.79
N ALA A 70 -24.64 -17.35 -1.89
CA ALA A 70 -24.63 -18.80 -2.16
C ALA A 70 -23.23 -19.33 -2.52
N VAL A 71 -22.41 -18.49 -3.16
CA VAL A 71 -21.04 -18.83 -3.58
C VAL A 71 -20.17 -19.07 -2.35
N GLN A 72 -19.70 -20.31 -2.18
CA GLN A 72 -18.92 -20.73 -1.01
C GLN A 72 -17.44 -20.36 -1.13
N SER A 73 -16.86 -20.54 -2.32
CA SER A 73 -15.45 -20.23 -2.60
C SER A 73 -15.34 -18.83 -3.18
N ARG A 74 -14.96 -17.85 -2.34
CA ARG A 74 -14.74 -16.46 -2.78
C ARG A 74 -13.25 -16.14 -2.69
N PRO A 75 -12.55 -15.94 -3.82
CA PRO A 75 -11.17 -15.47 -3.78
C PRO A 75 -11.12 -14.05 -3.19
N SER A 76 -9.95 -13.64 -2.73
CA SER A 76 -9.71 -12.20 -2.53
C SER A 76 -9.71 -11.49 -3.89
N GLU A 77 -9.95 -10.17 -3.88
CA GLU A 77 -9.87 -9.35 -5.09
C GLU A 77 -8.49 -9.41 -5.76
N GLU A 78 -7.42 -9.44 -4.95
CA GLU A 78 -6.07 -9.70 -5.43
C GLU A 78 -5.93 -11.05 -6.14
N ALA A 79 -6.48 -12.13 -5.57
CA ALA A 79 -6.39 -13.46 -6.15
C ALA A 79 -7.18 -13.56 -7.46
N LEU A 80 -8.36 -12.91 -7.53
CA LEU A 80 -9.13 -12.78 -8.77
C LEU A 80 -8.34 -11.99 -9.83
N ALA A 81 -7.80 -10.83 -9.47
CA ALA A 81 -7.01 -9.99 -10.39
C ALA A 81 -5.79 -10.73 -10.95
N LEU A 82 -5.03 -11.43 -10.10
CA LEU A 82 -3.89 -12.27 -10.53
C LEU A 82 -4.32 -13.36 -11.50
N LYS A 83 -5.43 -14.05 -11.21
CA LYS A 83 -5.92 -15.12 -12.05
C LYS A 83 -6.40 -14.61 -13.41
N VAL A 84 -7.07 -13.46 -13.46
CA VAL A 84 -7.45 -12.76 -14.70
C VAL A 84 -6.20 -12.37 -15.50
N ALA A 85 -5.23 -11.69 -14.85
CA ALA A 85 -3.99 -11.24 -15.48
C ALA A 85 -3.21 -12.40 -16.12
N GLN A 86 -3.04 -13.51 -15.40
CA GLN A 86 -2.33 -14.69 -15.88
C GLN A 86 -3.10 -15.44 -16.99
N SER A 87 -4.41 -15.59 -16.85
CA SER A 87 -5.23 -16.36 -17.81
C SER A 87 -5.35 -15.66 -19.17
N PHE A 88 -5.32 -14.33 -19.16
CA PHE A 88 -5.44 -13.54 -20.38
C PHE A 88 -4.12 -12.93 -20.87
N GLY A 89 -3.05 -12.99 -20.07
CA GLY A 89 -1.75 -12.44 -20.43
C GLY A 89 -1.78 -10.91 -20.50
N VAL A 90 -2.44 -10.27 -19.54
CA VAL A 90 -2.67 -8.82 -19.48
C VAL A 90 -2.34 -8.25 -18.11
N ALA A 91 -2.21 -6.93 -18.01
CA ALA A 91 -2.17 -6.22 -16.73
C ALA A 91 -3.60 -5.90 -16.24
N VAL A 92 -3.86 -6.19 -14.97
CA VAL A 92 -5.16 -5.95 -14.32
C VAL A 92 -4.97 -5.05 -13.11
N LEU A 93 -5.64 -3.90 -13.12
CA LEU A 93 -5.75 -2.98 -11.99
C LEU A 93 -6.90 -3.40 -11.08
N PHE A 94 -6.70 -3.23 -9.78
CA PHE A 94 -7.72 -3.43 -8.76
C PHE A 94 -7.48 -2.50 -7.55
N PRO A 95 -8.52 -2.18 -6.75
CA PRO A 95 -8.38 -1.35 -5.57
C PRO A 95 -7.35 -1.91 -4.58
N GLY A 96 -6.53 -1.01 -4.04
CA GLY A 96 -5.67 -1.33 -2.89
C GLY A 96 -6.46 -1.37 -1.58
N THR A 97 -5.84 -1.93 -0.54
CA THR A 97 -6.35 -1.76 0.83
C THR A 97 -6.08 -0.36 1.37
N GLU A 98 -5.11 0.33 0.77
CA GLU A 98 -4.66 1.66 1.12
C GLU A 98 -5.56 2.74 0.49
N THR A 99 -5.92 3.76 1.25
CA THR A 99 -6.78 4.88 0.83
C THR A 99 -5.99 6.00 0.14
N VAL A 100 -5.13 5.65 -0.81
CA VAL A 100 -4.41 6.64 -1.61
C VAL A 100 -5.21 6.92 -2.89
N PRO A 101 -5.72 8.14 -3.09
CA PRO A 101 -6.42 8.49 -4.32
C PRO A 101 -5.55 8.19 -5.54
N ASN A 102 -6.17 7.69 -6.61
CA ASN A 102 -5.53 7.49 -7.91
C ASN A 102 -4.38 6.45 -7.91
N VAL A 103 -4.14 5.72 -6.82
CA VAL A 103 -3.15 4.65 -6.79
C VAL A 103 -3.85 3.30 -6.73
N TRP A 104 -3.66 2.52 -7.78
CA TRP A 104 -4.25 1.20 -7.96
C TRP A 104 -3.20 0.12 -7.80
N ARG A 105 -3.59 -1.06 -7.32
CA ARG A 105 -2.74 -2.24 -7.38
C ARG A 105 -2.81 -2.84 -8.76
N VAL A 106 -1.70 -3.40 -9.23
CA VAL A 106 -1.59 -4.03 -10.55
C VAL A 106 -1.15 -5.46 -10.37
N ALA A 107 -1.97 -6.39 -10.86
CA ALA A 107 -1.60 -7.77 -11.11
C ALA A 107 -1.01 -7.88 -12.52
N THR A 108 0.20 -8.43 -12.63
CA THR A 108 0.88 -8.61 -13.92
C THR A 108 0.63 -10.00 -14.49
N SER A 109 0.73 -10.13 -15.82
CA SER A 109 0.61 -11.41 -16.52
C SER A 109 1.62 -12.48 -16.05
N GLN A 110 2.73 -12.06 -15.45
CA GLN A 110 3.76 -12.94 -14.88
C GLN A 110 3.45 -13.39 -13.44
N GLY A 111 2.30 -13.00 -12.88
CA GLY A 111 1.93 -13.30 -11.49
C GLY A 111 2.59 -12.38 -10.45
N GLY A 112 3.15 -11.24 -10.89
CA GLY A 112 3.68 -10.23 -10.00
C GLY A 112 2.60 -9.26 -9.52
N LEU A 113 2.89 -8.53 -8.46
CA LEU A 113 2.07 -7.44 -7.94
C LEU A 113 2.92 -6.18 -7.86
N THR A 114 2.38 -5.08 -8.37
CA THR A 114 2.96 -3.75 -8.25
C THR A 114 1.84 -2.73 -8.05
N ARG A 115 2.14 -1.44 -8.18
CA ARG A 115 1.16 -0.36 -8.11
C ARG A 115 1.31 0.58 -9.29
N ALA A 116 0.20 1.20 -9.67
CA ALA A 116 0.13 2.19 -10.73
C ALA A 116 -0.57 3.45 -10.21
N ARG A 117 -0.09 4.61 -10.64
CA ARG A 117 -0.82 5.86 -10.53
C ARG A 117 -1.66 6.06 -11.79
N VAL A 118 -2.95 6.23 -11.59
CA VAL A 118 -3.96 6.38 -12.62
C VAL A 118 -4.47 7.81 -12.60
N THR A 119 -4.36 8.53 -13.72
CA THR A 119 -5.06 9.81 -13.86
C THR A 119 -6.44 9.54 -14.44
N GLU A 120 -7.45 9.74 -13.59
CA GLU A 120 -8.85 9.74 -13.98
C GLU A 120 -9.20 11.09 -14.64
N PRO A 121 -9.87 11.07 -15.79
CA PRO A 121 -10.24 12.29 -16.48
C PRO A 121 -11.33 13.07 -15.75
N GLU A 122 -11.27 14.41 -15.80
CA GLU A 122 -12.36 15.27 -15.29
C GLU A 122 -13.63 15.24 -16.16
N ASP A 123 -13.49 14.81 -17.42
CA ASP A 123 -14.55 14.69 -18.42
C ASP A 123 -14.69 13.22 -18.84
N GLU A 124 -15.92 12.71 -18.91
CA GLU A 124 -16.24 11.35 -19.37
C GLU A 124 -15.70 11.04 -20.79
N ALA A 125 -15.43 12.08 -21.59
CA ALA A 125 -14.86 11.92 -22.92
C ALA A 125 -13.34 11.69 -22.95
N ALA A 126 -12.62 11.97 -21.86
CA ALA A 126 -11.16 11.92 -21.81
C ALA A 126 -10.60 10.53 -21.43
N GLU A 127 -9.31 10.35 -21.68
CA GLU A 127 -8.63 9.06 -21.60
C GLU A 127 -8.07 8.81 -20.19
N LEU A 128 -8.27 7.59 -19.68
CA LEU A 128 -7.64 7.10 -18.46
C LEU A 128 -6.19 6.72 -18.77
N THR A 129 -5.25 7.32 -18.05
CA THR A 129 -3.81 7.19 -18.32
C THR A 129 -3.05 6.63 -17.12
N ILE A 130 -2.00 5.86 -17.39
CA ILE A 130 -1.09 5.34 -16.37
C ILE A 130 0.18 6.19 -16.36
N ASP A 131 0.26 7.11 -15.41
CA ASP A 131 1.39 8.06 -15.35
C ASP A 131 2.67 7.40 -14.82
N ALA A 132 2.52 6.53 -13.83
CA ALA A 132 3.63 5.94 -13.09
C ALA A 132 3.33 4.56 -12.54
N VAL A 133 4.38 3.75 -12.34
CA VAL A 133 4.33 2.42 -11.74
C VAL A 133 5.49 2.20 -10.77
N GLU A 134 5.31 1.38 -9.72
CA GLU A 134 6.41 1.08 -8.78
C GLU A 134 7.47 0.15 -9.39
N ASP A 135 7.09 -0.73 -10.31
CA ASP A 135 7.95 -1.65 -11.05
C ASP A 135 7.52 -1.69 -12.52
N SER A 136 8.44 -1.99 -13.43
CA SER A 136 8.14 -2.00 -14.87
C SER A 136 7.04 -3.01 -15.23
N VAL A 137 6.03 -2.55 -15.96
CA VAL A 137 4.94 -3.36 -16.51
C VAL A 137 4.97 -3.23 -18.03
N SER A 138 5.03 -4.36 -18.76
CA SER A 138 5.17 -4.38 -20.22
C SER A 138 4.02 -3.67 -20.94
N GLU A 139 2.83 -3.75 -20.37
CA GLU A 139 1.58 -3.19 -20.86
C GLU A 139 1.52 -1.66 -20.68
N PHE A 140 2.39 -1.08 -19.83
CA PHE A 140 2.48 0.36 -19.56
C PHE A 140 3.84 0.95 -19.95
N PRO A 141 4.25 0.89 -21.23
CA PRO A 141 5.60 1.25 -21.66
C PRO A 141 5.93 2.74 -21.55
N ARG A 142 4.91 3.59 -21.33
CA ARG A 142 5.06 5.05 -21.18
C ARG A 142 5.05 5.49 -19.72
N ALA A 143 4.67 4.60 -18.79
CA ALA A 143 4.58 4.94 -17.38
C ALA A 143 5.99 5.15 -16.80
N THR A 144 6.13 6.18 -15.97
CA THR A 144 7.38 6.43 -15.24
C THR A 144 7.53 5.42 -14.12
N VAL A 145 8.68 4.73 -14.06
CA VAL A 145 8.95 3.82 -12.92
C VAL A 145 9.42 4.65 -11.73
N THR A 146 8.63 4.71 -10.66
CA THR A 146 8.95 5.44 -9.42
C THR A 146 8.22 4.84 -8.23
N LYS A 147 8.82 4.94 -7.04
CA LYS A 147 8.16 4.54 -5.79
C LYS A 147 7.15 5.60 -5.32
N PHE A 148 6.17 5.20 -4.51
CA PHE A 148 5.07 6.05 -4.04
C PHE A 148 5.12 6.27 -2.51
N PRO A 149 5.74 7.37 -2.03
CA PRO A 149 5.90 7.64 -0.60
C PRO A 149 4.59 7.77 0.18
N GLU A 150 3.51 8.22 -0.45
CA GLU A 150 2.22 8.42 0.19
C GLU A 150 1.59 7.11 0.71
N ILE A 151 1.89 5.97 0.08
CA ILE A 151 1.40 4.65 0.51
C ILE A 151 2.01 4.26 1.84
N ILE A 152 3.27 4.62 2.04
CA ILE A 152 3.99 4.39 3.30
C ILE A 152 3.26 5.10 4.44
N LYS A 153 2.74 6.32 4.20
CA LYS A 153 2.03 7.12 5.21
C LYS A 153 0.68 6.53 5.59
N GLU A 154 -0.04 5.97 4.62
CA GLU A 154 -1.34 5.32 4.87
C GLU A 154 -1.19 4.00 5.64
N LEU A 155 -0.09 3.27 5.43
CA LEU A 155 0.13 1.97 6.07
C LEU A 155 0.16 2.10 7.59
N GLN A 156 -0.88 1.59 8.24
CA GLN A 156 -0.96 1.49 9.69
C GLN A 156 -0.16 0.28 10.17
N LEU A 157 0.89 0.56 10.93
CA LEU A 157 1.68 -0.47 11.61
C LEU A 157 1.33 -0.48 13.10
N PRO A 158 1.39 -1.68 13.73
CA PRO A 158 1.10 -1.82 15.15
C PRO A 158 2.08 -1.01 16.00
N SER A 159 1.61 -0.58 17.17
CA SER A 159 2.37 0.19 18.15
C SER A 159 2.23 -0.42 19.56
N GLU A 160 2.45 -1.73 19.67
CA GLU A 160 2.16 -2.52 20.88
C GLU A 160 2.88 -2.01 22.13
N VAL A 161 4.13 -1.54 22.00
CA VAL A 161 4.89 -0.97 23.11
C VAL A 161 4.23 0.33 23.55
N THR A 162 3.92 1.23 22.62
CA THR A 162 3.27 2.50 22.95
C THR A 162 1.89 2.26 23.55
N ASP A 163 1.08 1.36 22.97
CA ASP A 163 -0.26 1.03 23.41
C ASP A 163 -0.29 0.44 24.83
N ALA A 164 0.72 -0.36 25.18
CA ALA A 164 0.82 -0.97 26.50
C ALA A 164 1.19 0.03 27.63
N HIS A 165 1.98 1.06 27.34
CA HIS A 165 2.43 2.02 28.36
C HIS A 165 1.63 3.32 28.38
N LEU A 166 1.13 3.73 27.21
CA LEU A 166 0.36 4.96 27.01
C LEU A 166 -0.89 4.64 26.17
N PRO A 167 -1.89 3.97 26.77
CA PRO A 167 -3.16 3.74 26.10
C PRO A 167 -3.81 5.08 25.75
N GLU A 168 -4.76 5.06 24.81
CA GLU A 168 -5.43 6.27 24.35
C GLU A 168 -6.00 7.10 25.51
N GLY A 169 -5.84 8.42 25.41
CA GLY A 169 -6.23 9.37 26.44
C GLY A 169 -6.75 10.68 25.84
N ILE A 170 -7.41 11.46 26.69
CA ILE A 170 -8.09 12.70 26.27
C ILE A 170 -7.26 13.98 26.43
N SER A 171 -6.18 13.95 27.22
CA SER A 171 -5.33 15.13 27.41
C SER A 171 -4.45 15.38 26.17
N GLU A 172 -4.28 16.66 25.83
CA GLU A 172 -3.54 17.09 24.65
C GLU A 172 -2.07 16.65 24.70
N GLY A 173 -1.36 16.93 25.81
CA GLY A 173 0.04 16.52 25.95
C GLY A 173 0.26 15.01 25.88
N ARG A 174 -0.69 14.20 26.37
CA ARG A 174 -0.62 12.74 26.25
C ARG A 174 -0.80 12.29 24.81
N ARG A 175 -1.72 12.89 24.06
CA ARG A 175 -1.92 12.59 22.63
C ARG A 175 -0.67 12.93 21.82
N GLU A 176 -0.03 14.05 22.13
CA GLU A 176 1.21 14.47 21.48
C GLU A 176 2.36 13.50 21.74
N VAL A 177 2.66 13.20 23.01
CA VAL A 177 3.71 12.20 23.36
C VAL A 177 3.40 10.85 22.74
N ARG A 178 2.14 10.41 22.80
CA ARG A 178 1.74 9.15 22.18
C ARG A 178 1.98 9.17 20.67
N GLY A 179 1.63 10.25 19.98
CA GLY A 179 1.87 10.40 18.53
C GLY A 179 3.34 10.27 18.17
N LEU A 180 4.23 10.91 18.93
CA LEU A 180 5.68 10.82 18.74
C LEU A 180 6.22 9.40 18.98
N LEU A 181 5.76 8.73 20.05
CA LEU A 181 6.15 7.36 20.36
C LEU A 181 5.61 6.36 19.32
N VAL A 182 4.37 6.51 18.87
CA VAL A 182 3.81 5.70 17.77
C VAL A 182 4.65 5.87 16.52
N ASN A 183 5.02 7.10 16.15
CA ASN A 183 5.86 7.33 14.99
C ASN A 183 7.21 6.60 15.11
N TRP A 184 7.85 6.73 16.27
CA TRP A 184 9.13 6.10 16.54
C TRP A 184 9.06 4.57 16.55
N GLU A 185 8.03 4.00 17.17
CA GLU A 185 7.82 2.57 17.19
C GLU A 185 7.52 2.03 15.80
N ARG A 186 6.66 2.70 15.03
CA ARG A 186 6.32 2.30 13.65
C ARG A 186 7.55 2.23 12.77
N LEU A 187 8.51 3.14 12.93
CA LEU A 187 9.79 3.06 12.23
C LEU A 187 10.54 1.77 12.56
N THR A 188 10.61 1.38 13.85
CA THR A 188 11.26 0.12 14.27
C THR A 188 10.51 -1.12 13.78
N VAL A 189 9.18 -1.10 13.78
CA VAL A 189 8.36 -2.19 13.21
C VAL A 189 8.61 -2.30 11.71
N ARG A 190 8.69 -1.17 10.99
CA ARG A 190 9.06 -1.12 9.56
C ARG A 190 10.39 -1.80 9.30
N MET A 191 11.42 -1.44 10.07
CA MET A 191 12.74 -2.09 9.99
C MET A 191 12.65 -3.59 10.20
N ALA A 192 11.97 -4.02 11.28
CA ALA A 192 11.89 -5.44 11.66
C ALA A 192 11.11 -6.29 10.65
N THR A 193 10.17 -5.68 9.91
CA THR A 193 9.28 -6.36 8.96
C THR A 193 9.71 -6.19 7.50
N GLY A 194 10.90 -5.65 7.25
CA GLY A 194 11.46 -5.55 5.90
C GLY A 194 10.88 -4.40 5.08
N TRP A 195 10.58 -3.27 5.72
CA TRP A 195 10.15 -2.01 5.08
C TRP A 195 8.88 -2.12 4.23
N PRO A 196 7.76 -2.58 4.80
CA PRO A 196 6.50 -2.60 4.07
C PRO A 196 6.07 -1.16 3.66
N PRO A 197 5.37 -1.03 2.53
CA PRO A 197 4.79 -2.12 1.73
C PRO A 197 5.70 -2.67 0.61
N SER A 198 6.79 -1.98 0.24
CA SER A 198 7.56 -2.27 -0.99
C SER A 198 9.05 -2.49 -0.77
N ALA A 199 9.45 -2.86 0.45
CA ALA A 199 10.86 -3.02 0.86
C ALA A 199 11.70 -1.73 0.70
N TRP A 200 11.03 -0.57 0.69
CA TRP A 200 11.60 0.73 0.39
C TRP A 200 11.07 1.79 1.36
N TYR A 201 11.91 2.77 1.70
CA TYR A 201 11.56 3.89 2.57
C TYR A 201 12.42 5.11 2.20
N PRO A 202 11.82 6.27 1.88
CA PRO A 202 12.60 7.43 1.47
C PRO A 202 13.47 7.97 2.62
N ALA A 203 14.71 8.33 2.31
CA ALA A 203 15.65 8.91 3.27
C ALA A 203 15.09 10.18 3.94
N ALA A 204 14.37 11.01 3.19
CA ALA A 204 13.72 12.21 3.73
C ALA A 204 12.66 11.89 4.80
N MET A 205 11.86 10.82 4.62
CA MET A 205 10.90 10.38 5.64
C MET A 205 11.63 9.85 6.88
N TYR A 206 12.72 9.12 6.69
CA TYR A 206 13.55 8.64 7.79
C TYR A 206 14.13 9.80 8.61
N VAL A 207 14.60 10.87 7.95
CA VAL A 207 15.03 12.11 8.61
C VAL A 207 13.90 12.70 9.44
N THR A 208 12.69 12.84 8.87
CA THR A 208 11.53 13.35 9.60
C THR A 208 11.24 12.52 10.85
N ASP A 209 11.36 11.19 10.78
CA ASP A 209 11.15 10.33 11.95
C ASP A 209 12.19 10.59 13.07
N LEU A 210 13.46 10.82 12.71
CA LEU A 210 14.50 11.17 13.67
C LEU A 210 14.30 12.57 14.27
N GLU A 211 13.81 13.53 13.48
CA GLU A 211 13.49 14.88 13.96
C GLU A 211 12.29 14.88 14.91
N LEU A 212 11.29 14.03 14.67
CA LEU A 212 10.19 13.80 15.61
C LEU A 212 10.70 13.13 16.90
N ARG A 213 11.66 12.21 16.77
CA ARG A 213 12.32 11.60 17.92
C ARG A 213 13.12 12.61 18.75
N ASP A 214 13.77 13.61 18.13
CA ASP A 214 14.47 14.70 18.84
C ASP A 214 13.53 15.47 19.79
N GLN A 215 12.28 15.67 19.40
CA GLN A 215 11.26 16.40 20.19
C GLN A 215 10.73 15.58 21.37
N THR A 216 10.77 14.25 21.29
CA THR A 216 10.07 13.35 22.21
C THR A 216 10.46 13.54 23.67
N ALA A 217 11.75 13.75 23.97
CA ALA A 217 12.21 13.90 25.34
C ALA A 217 11.66 15.17 26.00
N GLU A 218 11.60 16.28 25.27
CA GLU A 218 11.07 17.54 25.78
C GLU A 218 9.58 17.45 26.08
N VAL A 219 8.79 16.86 25.17
CA VAL A 219 7.34 16.72 25.35
C VAL A 219 7.03 15.78 26.52
N ILE A 220 7.84 14.72 26.73
CA ILE A 220 7.70 13.85 27.91
C ILE A 220 7.84 14.64 29.21
N GLU A 221 8.78 15.59 29.32
CA GLU A 221 8.96 16.37 30.54
C GLU A 221 7.75 17.25 30.91
N GLN A 222 6.85 17.50 29.96
CA GLN A 222 5.63 18.29 30.17
C GLN A 222 4.46 17.47 30.73
N LEU A 223 4.56 16.14 30.75
CA LEU A 223 3.52 15.26 31.27
C LEU A 223 3.45 15.26 32.81
N PRO A 224 2.32 14.82 33.40
CA PRO A 224 2.24 14.45 34.81
C PRO A 224 3.25 13.34 35.17
N ALA A 225 3.81 13.38 36.39
CA ALA A 225 4.94 12.54 36.79
C ALA A 225 4.71 11.01 36.66
N ASP A 226 3.47 10.57 36.82
CA ASP A 226 3.05 9.17 36.61
C ASP A 226 3.09 8.79 35.12
N GLU A 227 2.56 9.66 34.25
CA GLU A 227 2.60 9.45 32.79
C GLU A 227 4.02 9.58 32.23
N GLN A 228 4.85 10.49 32.78
CA GLN A 228 6.26 10.62 32.39
C GLN A 228 7.02 9.31 32.53
N ARG A 229 6.79 8.57 33.62
CA ARG A 229 7.49 7.30 33.86
C ARG A 229 7.14 6.29 32.77
N SER A 230 5.86 6.08 32.52
CA SER A 230 5.38 5.16 31.48
C SER A 230 5.89 5.56 30.10
N ALA A 231 5.90 6.86 29.78
CA ALA A 231 6.41 7.37 28.51
C ALA A 231 7.93 7.11 28.34
N ARG A 232 8.72 7.32 29.39
CA ARG A 232 10.17 7.03 29.38
C ARG A 232 10.44 5.54 29.23
N GLU A 233 9.67 4.68 29.89
CA GLU A 233 9.78 3.22 29.76
C GLU A 233 9.46 2.74 28.33
N ALA A 234 8.42 3.29 27.70
CA ALA A 234 8.10 3.02 26.30
C ALA A 234 9.22 3.47 25.36
N LEU A 235 9.69 4.71 25.52
CA LEU A 235 10.78 5.28 24.73
C LEU A 235 12.06 4.45 24.81
N GLU A 236 12.44 4.02 26.02
CA GLU A 236 13.64 3.20 26.23
C GLU A 236 13.52 1.85 25.51
N ARG A 237 12.35 1.20 25.55
CA ARG A 237 12.10 -0.05 24.84
C ARG A 237 12.16 0.11 23.32
N ILE A 238 11.60 1.18 22.78
CA ILE A 238 11.66 1.46 21.35
C ILE A 238 13.10 1.79 20.93
N ASP A 239 13.82 2.60 21.71
CA ASP A 239 15.24 2.93 21.47
C ASP A 239 16.13 1.68 21.48
N GLN A 240 15.88 0.73 22.39
CA GLN A 240 16.58 -0.56 22.42
C GLN A 240 16.32 -1.37 21.15
N THR A 241 15.06 -1.38 20.68
CA THR A 241 14.66 -2.06 19.44
C THR A 241 15.33 -1.42 18.22
N TYR A 242 15.27 -0.09 18.12
CA TYR A 242 15.97 0.68 17.09
C TYR A 242 17.46 0.36 17.05
N ARG A 243 18.12 0.36 18.22
CA ARG A 243 19.55 0.06 18.32
C ARG A 243 19.88 -1.35 17.85
N ALA A 244 19.03 -2.34 18.13
CA ALA A 244 19.20 -3.72 17.71
C ALA A 244 19.01 -3.91 16.18
N LEU A 245 18.16 -3.08 15.56
CA LEU A 245 17.86 -3.11 14.13
C LEU A 245 18.78 -2.24 13.28
N THR A 246 19.74 -1.55 13.90
CA THR A 246 20.64 -0.62 13.22
C THR A 246 22.10 -0.90 13.56
N ILE A 247 22.99 -0.47 12.67
CA ILE A 247 24.44 -0.47 12.85
C ILE A 247 24.94 0.97 12.94
N GLU A 248 26.04 1.15 13.67
CA GLU A 248 26.75 2.43 13.77
C GLU A 248 27.52 2.69 12.47
N ASP A 249 27.32 3.85 11.87
CA ASP A 249 28.05 4.29 10.68
C ASP A 249 28.47 5.77 10.77
N GLY A 250 28.38 6.37 11.96
CA GLY A 250 28.66 7.79 12.16
C GLY A 250 27.61 8.72 11.54
N GLY A 251 26.54 8.18 10.93
CA GLY A 251 25.52 8.93 10.20
C GLY A 251 25.91 9.24 8.76
N GLU A 252 27.00 8.65 8.25
CA GLU A 252 27.52 8.90 6.90
C GLU A 252 26.51 8.52 5.81
N ASN A 253 25.83 7.37 5.94
CA ASN A 253 24.88 6.91 4.93
C ASN A 253 23.66 7.84 4.84
N LEU A 254 23.09 8.23 5.98
CA LEU A 254 21.93 9.11 6.00
C LEU A 254 22.29 10.54 5.53
N ALA A 255 23.43 11.08 6.00
CA ALA A 255 23.91 12.39 5.58
C ALA A 255 24.06 12.48 4.06
N LYS A 256 24.61 11.42 3.43
CA LYS A 256 24.71 11.33 1.97
C LYS A 256 23.36 11.20 1.28
N ALA A 257 22.47 10.32 1.79
CA ALA A 257 21.21 10.01 1.13
C ALA A 257 20.19 11.15 1.16
N ALA A 258 20.20 11.95 2.22
CA ALA A 258 19.24 13.04 2.44
C ALA A 258 19.85 14.45 2.36
N ASP A 259 21.16 14.58 2.10
CA ASP A 259 21.90 15.86 2.13
C ASP A 259 21.69 16.63 3.43
N VAL A 260 21.85 15.95 4.58
CA VAL A 260 21.64 16.50 5.92
C VAL A 260 22.91 16.43 6.78
N SER A 261 23.09 17.42 7.66
CA SER A 261 24.17 17.40 8.65
C SER A 261 23.76 16.61 9.90
N VAL A 262 24.58 15.61 10.25
CA VAL A 262 24.44 14.80 11.48
C VAL A 262 25.32 15.31 12.63
N ALA A 263 26.13 16.34 12.41
CA ALA A 263 27.04 16.85 13.43
C ALA A 263 26.29 17.44 14.63
N GLY A 264 26.59 16.96 15.85
CA GLY A 264 25.97 17.42 17.09
C GLY A 264 24.56 16.85 17.33
N ARG A 265 24.10 15.92 16.50
CA ARG A 265 22.81 15.23 16.69
C ARG A 265 22.93 14.10 17.73
N ALA A 266 21.78 13.57 18.15
CA ALA A 266 21.71 12.48 19.10
C ALA A 266 22.23 11.15 18.52
N TRP A 267 22.57 10.19 19.39
CA TRP A 267 23.22 8.93 19.00
C TRP A 267 22.48 8.13 17.91
N TYR A 268 21.15 8.20 17.83
CA TYR A 268 20.38 7.48 16.81
C TYR A 268 20.57 8.05 15.39
N TRP A 269 20.98 9.31 15.24
CA TRP A 269 21.33 9.88 13.94
C TRP A 269 22.61 9.30 13.33
N HIS A 270 23.45 8.69 14.16
CA HIS A 270 24.72 8.11 13.73
C HIS A 270 24.60 6.64 13.33
N ARG A 271 23.36 6.19 13.12
CA ARG A 271 23.02 4.80 12.88
C ARG A 271 22.15 4.66 11.66
N ARG A 272 22.31 3.52 10.99
CA ARG A 272 21.50 3.14 9.84
C ARG A 272 21.04 1.69 9.94
N PRO A 273 19.96 1.32 9.25
CA PRO A 273 19.64 -0.07 9.02
C PRO A 273 20.78 -0.80 8.28
N PRO A 274 21.04 -2.10 8.56
CA PRO A 274 22.07 -2.87 7.86
C PRO A 274 21.96 -2.82 6.34
N THR A 275 20.74 -2.91 5.83
CA THR A 275 20.37 -2.65 4.44
C THR A 275 19.50 -1.40 4.43
N ALA A 276 20.05 -0.30 3.94
CA ALA A 276 19.33 0.98 3.94
C ALA A 276 18.21 0.94 2.88
N PRO A 277 16.95 1.24 3.25
CA PRO A 277 15.81 1.06 2.37
C PRO A 277 15.67 2.13 1.28
N TRP A 278 16.52 3.16 1.29
CA TRP A 278 16.62 4.19 0.26
C TRP A 278 17.74 3.90 -0.75
N ASP A 279 18.61 2.93 -0.49
CA ASP A 279 19.64 2.50 -1.44
C ASP A 279 18.96 1.57 -2.46
N ILE A 280 18.32 2.13 -3.49
CA ILE A 280 17.70 1.35 -4.57
C ILE A 280 18.82 0.64 -5.34
N PRO A 281 18.87 -0.70 -5.38
CA PRO A 281 19.86 -1.39 -6.19
C PRO A 281 19.49 -1.21 -7.67
N GLY A 282 20.32 -0.50 -8.44
CA GLY A 282 20.21 -0.45 -9.91
C GLY A 282 19.95 0.91 -10.55
N GLU A 283 20.01 2.02 -9.81
CA GLU A 283 20.30 3.36 -10.37
C GLU A 283 21.81 3.64 -10.42
#